data_AF-A0A7D4NMR3-F1
#
_entry.id   AF-A0A7D4NMR3-F1
#
_cell.length_a   1.000
_cell.length_b   1.000
_cell.length_c   1.000
_cell.angle_alpha   90.00
_cell.angle_beta   90.00
_cell.angle_gamma   90.00
#
_symmetry.space_group_name_H-M   'P 1'
#
loop_
_entity.id
_entity.type
_entity.pdbx_description
1 polymer ?
#
loop_
_entity_poly.entity_id
_entity_poly.type
_entity_poly.pdbx_seq_one_letter_code
_entity_poly.pdbx_strand_id
1 'polypeptide(L)'
;MAMDIKAFGALQAYQKSNDAAQDNRGRGIDKTLVLPEQASEQAKERVATNPAAAKFEQQANLVATLFGDKTQAPQSALKISFQSAIEEINKQLRIDLGLDEDATDPISAEAMQQQGGMDYWSPENTAQRIVQGTTAFLGGFQNAHPELEGEELINRFMEVIGNGISTGFEQAKSFLGDLNVINDEIEGTINQTYELVQSGLENFRNDYLGIETSPETVEESTETSSSNNS
;
A
#
# COMPACT_ATOMS: atom_id res chain seq x y z
N MET A 1 18.55 26.68 1.97
CA MET A 1 18.16 26.25 0.61
C MET A 1 16.93 27.04 0.21
N ALA A 2 17.04 27.90 -0.80
CA ALA A 2 15.94 28.72 -1.29
C ALA A 2 15.08 27.91 -2.26
N MET A 3 13.77 27.80 -2.01
CA MET A 3 12.84 27.21 -2.97
C MET A 3 12.80 28.10 -4.22
N ASP A 4 13.01 27.49 -5.39
CA ASP A 4 13.10 28.16 -6.67
C ASP A 4 11.73 28.72 -7.08
N ILE A 5 11.66 30.05 -7.16
CA ILE A 5 10.46 30.86 -7.45
C ILE A 5 9.92 30.57 -8.87
N LYS A 6 10.69 29.89 -9.73
CA LYS A 6 10.26 29.51 -11.08
C LYS A 6 9.19 28.42 -11.12
N ALA A 7 9.13 27.54 -10.12
CA ALA A 7 8.09 26.50 -10.05
C ALA A 7 6.69 27.10 -9.88
N PHE A 8 6.57 28.21 -9.15
CA PHE A 8 5.32 28.95 -8.98
C PHE A 8 4.82 29.62 -10.26
N GLY A 9 5.72 30.06 -11.15
CA GLY A 9 5.35 30.64 -12.44
C GLY A 9 4.66 29.65 -13.38
N ALA A 10 5.10 28.38 -13.35
CA ALA A 10 4.50 27.31 -14.15
C ALA A 10 3.11 26.90 -13.63
N LEU A 11 2.92 26.87 -12.30
CA LEU A 11 1.64 26.64 -11.64
C LEU A 11 0.59 27.69 -12.01
N GLN A 12 0.98 28.97 -12.03
CA GLN A 12 0.08 30.08 -12.35
C GLN A 12 -0.33 30.08 -13.83
N ALA A 13 0.53 29.59 -14.72
CA ALA A 13 0.21 29.42 -16.14
C ALA A 13 -0.77 28.26 -16.39
N TYR A 14 -0.61 27.13 -15.68
CA TYR A 14 -1.47 25.96 -15.82
C TYR A 14 -2.90 26.18 -15.26
N GLN A 15 -3.02 26.86 -14.12
CA GLN A 15 -4.34 27.25 -13.58
C GLN A 15 -5.05 28.25 -14.51
N LYS A 16 -4.33 29.26 -15.01
CA LYS A 16 -4.90 30.30 -15.87
C LYS A 16 -5.34 29.77 -17.25
N SER A 17 -4.68 28.73 -17.78
CA SER A 17 -5.11 28.07 -19.02
C SER A 17 -6.36 27.22 -18.83
N ASN A 18 -6.55 26.62 -17.65
CA ASN A 18 -7.76 25.83 -17.37
C ASN A 18 -8.98 26.70 -17.06
N ASP A 19 -8.81 27.82 -16.36
CA ASP A 19 -9.90 28.78 -16.11
C ASP A 19 -10.36 29.48 -17.41
N ALA A 20 -9.44 29.81 -18.31
CA ALA A 20 -9.75 30.43 -19.60
C ALA A 20 -10.49 29.46 -20.57
N ALA A 21 -10.38 28.15 -20.36
CA ALA A 21 -11.03 27.14 -21.18
C ALA A 21 -12.50 26.86 -20.77
N GLN A 22 -12.92 27.26 -19.56
CA GLN A 22 -14.29 27.04 -19.09
C GLN A 22 -15.24 28.23 -19.32
N ASP A 23 -14.74 29.45 -19.45
CA ASP A 23 -15.56 30.67 -19.56
C ASP A 23 -16.11 30.94 -20.98
N ASN A 24 -15.58 30.27 -22.01
CA ASN A 24 -15.85 30.65 -23.40
C ASN A 24 -16.81 29.72 -24.18
N ARG A 25 -17.93 29.32 -23.55
CA ARG A 25 -19.05 28.61 -24.22
C ARG A 25 -20.22 29.54 -24.57
N GLY A 26 -19.92 30.74 -25.09
CA GLY A 26 -20.96 31.71 -25.43
C GLY A 26 -20.56 32.72 -26.48
N ARG A 27 -20.99 32.46 -27.72
CA ARG A 27 -21.12 33.36 -28.90
C ARG A 27 -19.95 33.43 -29.88
N GLY A 28 -20.28 33.09 -31.13
CA GLY A 28 -20.05 34.01 -32.26
C GLY A 28 -18.74 33.84 -33.04
N ILE A 29 -18.86 33.11 -34.15
CA ILE A 29 -18.04 33.07 -35.37
C ILE A 29 -17.08 34.25 -35.69
N ASP A 30 -15.85 33.82 -36.02
CA ASP A 30 -14.93 34.30 -37.08
C ASP A 30 -14.01 35.53 -36.84
N LYS A 31 -12.71 35.25 -36.58
CA LYS A 31 -11.58 35.77 -37.37
C LYS A 31 -10.24 35.17 -36.93
N THR A 32 -9.63 34.45 -37.86
CA THR A 32 -8.19 34.23 -38.07
C THR A 32 -7.25 34.67 -36.94
N LEU A 33 -7.00 33.79 -35.97
CA LEU A 33 -5.79 33.81 -35.14
C LEU A 33 -5.01 32.57 -35.50
N VAL A 34 -3.94 32.78 -36.27
CA VAL A 34 -2.95 31.75 -36.58
C VAL A 34 -2.39 31.25 -35.26
N LEU A 35 -2.75 30.02 -34.88
CA LEU A 35 -2.07 29.31 -33.80
C LEU A 35 -0.59 29.20 -34.18
N PRO A 36 0.36 29.60 -33.32
CA PRO A 36 1.74 29.24 -33.54
C PRO A 36 1.87 27.74 -33.30
N GLU A 37 1.85 26.96 -34.37
CA GLU A 37 2.16 25.52 -34.41
C GLU A 37 3.53 25.20 -33.79
N GLN A 38 4.38 26.22 -33.63
CA GLN A 38 5.67 26.17 -32.94
C GLN A 38 5.58 26.12 -31.40
N ALA A 39 4.45 26.52 -30.80
CA ALA A 39 4.26 26.44 -29.34
C ALA A 39 3.96 25.00 -28.88
N SER A 40 3.34 24.17 -29.72
CA SER A 40 3.10 22.75 -29.45
C SER A 40 4.34 21.88 -29.64
N GLU A 41 5.23 22.22 -30.56
CA GLU A 41 6.49 21.49 -30.81
C GLU A 41 7.53 21.78 -29.71
N GLN A 42 7.71 23.05 -29.30
CA GLN A 42 8.62 23.42 -28.22
C GLN A 42 8.17 22.94 -26.83
N ALA A 43 6.86 22.73 -26.64
CA ALA A 43 6.32 22.07 -25.45
C ALA A 43 6.66 20.57 -25.43
N LYS A 44 6.56 19.88 -26.58
CA LYS A 44 6.95 18.46 -26.71
C LYS A 44 8.47 18.26 -26.56
N GLU A 45 9.29 19.19 -27.03
CA GLU A 45 10.76 19.08 -27.01
C GLU A 45 11.37 19.34 -25.61
N ARG A 46 10.70 20.16 -24.78
CA ARG A 46 11.07 20.42 -23.37
C ARG A 46 10.74 19.23 -22.44
N VAL A 47 9.75 18.43 -22.80
CA VAL A 47 9.36 17.20 -22.09
C VAL A 47 10.36 16.07 -22.40
N ALA A 48 10.86 15.99 -23.64
CA ALA A 48 11.81 14.96 -24.06
C ALA A 48 13.24 15.12 -23.48
N THR A 49 13.63 16.32 -23.06
CA THR A 49 15.02 16.63 -22.63
C THR A 49 15.18 16.84 -21.12
N ASN A 50 14.09 16.86 -20.35
CA ASN A 50 14.13 17.02 -18.90
C ASN A 50 13.61 15.77 -18.18
N PRO A 51 14.48 14.92 -17.61
CA PRO A 51 14.04 13.71 -16.89
C PRO A 51 13.14 14.02 -15.70
N ALA A 52 13.21 15.23 -15.13
CA ALA A 52 12.30 15.66 -14.07
C ALA A 52 10.88 15.92 -14.60
N ALA A 53 10.74 16.45 -15.83
CA ALA A 53 9.43 16.68 -16.46
C ALA A 53 8.77 15.35 -16.86
N ALA A 54 9.52 14.42 -17.43
CA ALA A 54 9.02 13.09 -17.77
C ALA A 54 8.55 12.31 -16.52
N LYS A 55 9.31 12.35 -15.43
CA LYS A 55 8.90 11.74 -14.14
C LYS A 55 7.63 12.38 -13.59
N PHE A 56 7.52 13.71 -13.64
CA PHE A 56 6.34 14.43 -13.18
C PHE A 56 5.09 14.06 -13.99
N GLU A 57 5.19 13.95 -15.31
CA GLU A 57 4.08 13.51 -16.17
C GLU A 57 3.65 12.07 -15.87
N GLN A 58 4.60 11.17 -15.65
CA GLN A 58 4.31 9.79 -15.27
C GLN A 58 3.59 9.72 -13.91
N GLN A 59 4.05 10.48 -12.91
CA GLN A 59 3.40 10.58 -11.61
C GLN A 59 1.99 11.16 -11.73
N ALA A 60 1.81 12.24 -12.48
CA ALA A 60 0.50 12.86 -12.69
C ALA A 60 -0.47 11.89 -13.38
N ASN A 61 -0.01 11.13 -14.37
CA ASN A 61 -0.84 10.13 -15.05
C ASN A 61 -1.20 8.95 -14.12
N LEU A 62 -0.26 8.50 -13.28
CA LEU A 62 -0.52 7.47 -12.28
C LEU A 62 -1.58 7.93 -11.27
N VAL A 63 -1.42 9.14 -10.74
CA VAL A 63 -2.38 9.74 -9.80
C VAL A 63 -3.75 9.88 -10.45
N ALA A 64 -3.83 10.40 -11.68
CA ALA A 64 -5.10 10.53 -12.39
C ALA A 64 -5.78 9.17 -12.63
N THR A 65 -5.01 8.13 -12.95
CA THR A 65 -5.55 6.80 -13.27
C THR A 65 -6.01 6.05 -12.01
N LEU A 66 -5.22 6.09 -10.93
CA LEU A 66 -5.47 5.28 -9.73
C LEU A 66 -6.25 6.02 -8.64
N PHE A 67 -6.14 7.34 -8.60
CA PHE A 67 -6.69 8.19 -7.52
C PHE A 67 -7.58 9.33 -8.04
N GLY A 68 -7.81 9.41 -9.35
CA GLY A 68 -8.73 10.39 -9.95
C GLY A 68 -10.19 10.16 -9.56
N ASP A 69 -10.56 8.90 -9.31
CA ASP A 69 -11.84 8.53 -8.68
C ASP A 69 -11.64 8.36 -7.17
N LYS A 70 -12.25 9.26 -6.40
CA LYS A 70 -12.16 9.25 -4.94
C LYS A 70 -12.76 8.00 -4.30
N THR A 71 -13.73 7.35 -4.97
CA THR A 71 -14.36 6.12 -4.46
C THR A 71 -13.41 4.92 -4.54
N GLN A 72 -12.51 4.92 -5.53
CA GLN A 72 -11.53 3.86 -5.74
C GLN A 72 -10.18 4.15 -5.07
N ALA A 73 -9.94 5.39 -4.66
CA ALA A 73 -8.67 5.82 -4.07
C ALA A 73 -8.23 4.97 -2.84
N PRO A 74 -9.12 4.62 -1.88
CA PRO A 74 -8.74 3.71 -0.79
C PRO A 74 -8.36 2.31 -1.28
N GLN A 75 -9.09 1.77 -2.27
CA GLN A 75 -8.82 0.44 -2.85
C GLN A 75 -7.47 0.41 -3.59
N SER A 76 -7.15 1.47 -4.34
CA SER A 76 -5.85 1.65 -4.99
C SER A 76 -4.72 1.67 -3.96
N ALA A 77 -4.90 2.38 -2.84
CA ALA A 77 -3.93 2.43 -1.75
C ALA A 77 -3.73 1.05 -1.09
N LEU A 78 -4.81 0.29 -0.87
CA LEU A 78 -4.74 -1.08 -0.35
C LEU A 78 -3.97 -2.00 -1.29
N LYS A 79 -4.21 -1.92 -2.60
CA LYS A 79 -3.49 -2.73 -3.58
C LYS A 79 -2.00 -2.42 -3.58
N ILE A 80 -1.62 -1.14 -3.52
CA ILE A 80 -0.21 -0.71 -3.43
C ILE A 80 0.43 -1.23 -2.13
N SER A 81 -0.29 -1.11 -1.01
CA SER A 81 0.17 -1.61 0.29
C SER A 81 0.38 -3.11 0.29
N PHE A 82 -0.58 -3.85 -0.28
CA PHE A 82 -0.48 -5.29 -0.48
C PHE A 82 0.74 -5.67 -1.33
N GLN A 83 0.92 -5.02 -2.49
CA GLN A 83 2.05 -5.30 -3.38
C GLN A 83 3.39 -5.06 -2.70
N SER A 84 3.55 -3.91 -2.04
CA SER A 84 4.79 -3.57 -1.35
C SER A 84 5.09 -4.51 -0.17
N ALA A 85 4.05 -4.93 0.58
CA ALA A 85 4.19 -5.95 1.63
C ALA A 85 4.72 -7.27 1.06
N ILE A 86 4.11 -7.80 -0.02
CA ILE A 86 4.53 -9.07 -0.61
C ILE A 86 5.96 -8.98 -1.17
N GLU A 87 6.32 -7.87 -1.81
CA GLU A 87 7.68 -7.62 -2.31
C GLU A 87 8.73 -7.67 -1.19
N GLU A 88 8.50 -6.94 -0.09
CA GLU A 88 9.45 -6.92 1.03
C GLU A 88 9.47 -8.24 1.81
N ILE A 89 8.36 -8.97 1.91
CA ILE A 89 8.36 -10.32 2.47
C ILE A 89 9.22 -11.27 1.62
N ASN A 90 9.02 -11.27 0.30
CA ASN A 90 9.82 -12.10 -0.59
C ASN A 90 11.31 -11.78 -0.50
N LYS A 91 11.65 -10.50 -0.34
CA LYS A 91 13.03 -10.05 -0.11
C LYS A 91 13.59 -10.58 1.22
N GLN A 92 12.86 -10.46 2.33
CA GLN A 92 13.32 -10.99 3.63
C GLN A 92 13.46 -12.51 3.59
N LEU A 93 12.50 -13.22 2.99
CA LEU A 93 12.58 -14.66 2.81
C LEU A 93 13.77 -15.06 1.94
N ARG A 94 14.05 -14.35 0.84
CA ARG A 94 15.23 -14.65 0.01
C ARG A 94 16.54 -14.44 0.77
N ILE A 95 16.64 -13.37 1.57
CA ILE A 95 17.82 -13.13 2.43
C ILE A 95 18.01 -14.29 3.41
N ASP A 96 16.95 -14.68 4.11
CA ASP A 96 17.01 -15.70 5.15
C ASP A 96 17.26 -17.11 4.57
N LEU A 97 16.70 -17.40 3.39
CA LEU A 97 16.90 -18.66 2.65
C LEU A 97 18.20 -18.69 1.83
N GLY A 98 18.96 -17.59 1.78
CA GLY A 98 20.18 -17.49 0.96
C GLY A 98 19.94 -17.66 -0.54
N LEU A 99 18.78 -17.21 -1.03
CA LEU A 99 18.40 -17.29 -2.44
C LEU A 99 18.99 -16.11 -3.22
N ASP A 100 19.44 -16.38 -4.45
CA ASP A 100 19.93 -15.36 -5.38
C ASP A 100 18.80 -14.41 -5.84
N GLU A 101 19.15 -13.20 -6.30
CA GLU A 101 18.18 -12.20 -6.77
C GLU A 101 17.33 -12.68 -7.95
N ASP A 102 17.89 -13.54 -8.81
CA ASP A 102 17.22 -14.12 -9.97
C ASP A 102 16.36 -15.35 -9.61
N ALA A 103 16.38 -15.78 -8.35
CA ALA A 103 15.57 -16.91 -7.89
C ALA A 103 14.08 -16.55 -7.89
N THR A 104 13.25 -17.53 -8.26
CA THR A 104 11.80 -17.41 -8.19
C THR A 104 11.37 -16.93 -6.81
N ASP A 105 10.49 -15.93 -6.78
CA ASP A 105 9.87 -15.44 -5.55
C ASP A 105 9.29 -16.60 -4.73
N PRO A 106 9.55 -16.65 -3.41
CA PRO A 106 8.88 -17.60 -2.53
C PRO A 106 7.35 -17.48 -2.68
N ILE A 107 6.80 -16.28 -2.48
CA ILE A 107 5.38 -15.98 -2.72
C ILE A 107 5.20 -15.60 -4.20
N SER A 108 4.58 -16.50 -4.99
CA SER A 108 4.44 -16.31 -6.45
C SER A 108 3.40 -15.25 -6.83
N ALA A 109 3.62 -14.61 -7.99
CA ALA A 109 2.66 -13.68 -8.57
C ALA A 109 1.29 -14.32 -8.93
N GLU A 110 1.25 -15.62 -9.18
CA GLU A 110 0.00 -16.36 -9.43
C GLU A 110 -0.85 -16.48 -8.17
N ALA A 111 -0.23 -16.65 -6.99
CA ALA A 111 -0.92 -16.54 -5.72
C ALA A 111 -1.52 -15.14 -5.51
N MET A 112 -0.93 -14.10 -6.12
CA MET A 112 -1.43 -12.73 -6.11
C MET A 112 -2.53 -12.45 -7.16
N GLN A 113 -2.69 -13.28 -8.19
CA GLN A 113 -3.68 -13.06 -9.27
C GLN A 113 -5.07 -13.63 -8.98
N GLN A 114 -5.19 -14.61 -8.07
CA GLN A 114 -6.49 -15.17 -7.68
C GLN A 114 -7.34 -14.23 -6.80
N GLN A 115 -6.93 -12.98 -6.67
CA GLN A 115 -7.28 -12.06 -5.59
C GLN A 115 -8.48 -11.13 -5.94
N GLY A 116 -9.41 -11.57 -6.79
CA GLY A 116 -10.70 -10.87 -7.02
C GLY A 116 -10.62 -9.48 -7.69
N GLY A 117 -11.80 -8.90 -7.98
CA GLY A 117 -11.93 -7.57 -8.61
C GLY A 117 -11.75 -6.39 -7.63
N MET A 118 -11.85 -5.15 -8.13
CA MET A 118 -11.63 -3.95 -7.29
C MET A 118 -12.58 -3.86 -6.08
N ASP A 119 -13.82 -4.32 -6.23
CA ASP A 119 -14.83 -4.35 -5.16
C ASP A 119 -14.46 -5.24 -3.96
N TYR A 120 -13.37 -6.01 -4.08
CA TYR A 120 -12.91 -6.95 -3.08
C TYR A 120 -11.79 -6.40 -2.17
N TRP A 121 -11.27 -5.19 -2.43
CA TRP A 121 -10.23 -4.56 -1.60
C TRP A 121 -10.86 -3.80 -0.43
N SER A 122 -10.98 -4.49 0.71
CA SER A 122 -11.21 -3.89 2.03
C SER A 122 -10.00 -4.13 2.93
N PRO A 123 -9.86 -3.42 4.07
CA PRO A 123 -8.82 -3.72 5.05
C PRO A 123 -8.80 -5.19 5.48
N GLU A 124 -9.98 -5.77 5.76
CA GLU A 124 -10.13 -7.16 6.23
C GLU A 124 -9.70 -8.16 5.18
N ASN A 125 -10.21 -8.00 3.95
CA ASN A 125 -9.85 -8.91 2.86
C ASN A 125 -8.35 -8.80 2.54
N THR A 126 -7.81 -7.58 2.51
CA THR A 126 -6.40 -7.36 2.23
C THR A 126 -5.52 -7.98 3.31
N ALA A 127 -5.85 -7.76 4.58
CA ALA A 127 -5.13 -8.34 5.71
C ALA A 127 -5.18 -9.87 5.71
N GLN A 128 -6.37 -10.45 5.51
CA GLN A 128 -6.55 -11.90 5.41
C GLN A 128 -5.65 -12.52 4.34
N ARG A 129 -5.50 -11.85 3.19
CA ARG A 129 -4.67 -12.33 2.08
C ARG A 129 -3.18 -12.31 2.40
N ILE A 130 -2.71 -11.24 3.04
CA ILE A 130 -1.32 -11.14 3.49
C ILE A 130 -1.05 -12.26 4.49
N VAL A 131 -1.91 -12.42 5.50
CA VAL A 131 -1.75 -13.47 6.52
C VAL A 131 -1.75 -14.85 5.89
N GLN A 132 -2.76 -15.20 5.08
CA GLN A 132 -2.85 -16.52 4.45
C GLN A 132 -1.68 -16.77 3.48
N GLY A 133 -1.35 -15.79 2.65
CA GLY A 133 -0.29 -15.92 1.65
C GLY A 133 1.08 -16.11 2.27
N THR A 134 1.37 -15.41 3.37
CA THR A 134 2.67 -15.46 4.04
C THR A 134 2.81 -16.70 4.92
N THR A 135 1.79 -17.01 5.73
CA THR A 135 1.84 -18.14 6.66
C THR A 135 1.86 -19.50 5.97
N ALA A 136 1.36 -19.60 4.73
CA ALA A 136 1.49 -20.79 3.90
C ALA A 136 2.95 -21.23 3.67
N PHE A 137 3.93 -20.34 3.86
CA PHE A 137 5.36 -20.63 3.69
C PHE A 137 6.03 -21.26 4.90
N LEU A 138 5.35 -21.40 6.04
CA LEU A 138 5.95 -21.98 7.24
C LEU A 138 6.56 -23.37 6.98
N GLY A 139 5.90 -24.22 6.21
CA GLY A 139 6.43 -25.55 5.88
C GLY A 139 7.71 -25.49 5.03
N GLY A 140 7.81 -24.54 4.10
CA GLY A 140 9.03 -24.29 3.33
C GLY A 140 10.15 -23.75 4.21
N PHE A 141 9.81 -22.82 5.11
CA PHE A 141 10.74 -22.25 6.08
C PHE A 141 11.32 -23.34 6.99
N GLN A 142 10.48 -24.21 7.55
CA GLN A 142 10.92 -25.33 8.39
C GLN A 142 11.87 -26.29 7.65
N ASN A 143 11.60 -26.57 6.37
CA ASN A 143 12.49 -27.43 5.58
C ASN A 143 13.87 -26.80 5.33
N ALA A 144 13.94 -25.48 5.27
CA ALA A 144 15.19 -24.74 5.11
C ALA A 144 15.97 -24.59 6.43
N HIS A 145 15.27 -24.64 7.56
CA HIS A 145 15.81 -24.51 8.91
C HIS A 145 15.51 -25.76 9.76
N PRO A 146 16.04 -26.94 9.40
CA PRO A 146 15.75 -28.21 10.08
C PRO A 146 16.24 -28.26 11.54
N GLU A 147 17.06 -27.32 11.96
CA GLU A 147 17.52 -27.13 13.34
C GLU A 147 16.49 -26.43 14.23
N LEU A 148 15.48 -25.76 13.66
CA LEU A 148 14.47 -25.02 14.39
C LEU A 148 13.19 -25.83 14.54
N GLU A 149 12.63 -25.87 15.76
CA GLU A 149 11.35 -26.53 16.05
C GLU A 149 10.52 -25.76 17.07
N GLY A 150 9.21 -26.06 17.10
CA GLY A 150 8.29 -25.53 18.10
C GLY A 150 8.30 -24.00 18.19
N GLU A 151 8.46 -23.48 19.40
CA GLU A 151 8.42 -22.04 19.66
C GLU A 151 9.55 -21.26 18.97
N GLU A 152 10.74 -21.84 18.87
CA GLU A 152 11.87 -21.16 18.23
C GLU A 152 11.63 -20.99 16.72
N LEU A 153 11.14 -22.04 16.06
CA LEU A 153 10.79 -22.01 14.63
C LEU A 153 9.74 -20.95 14.33
N ILE A 154 8.62 -20.96 15.06
CA ILE A 154 7.53 -20.01 14.77
C ILE A 154 7.93 -18.58 15.09
N ASN A 155 8.66 -18.33 16.18
CA ASN A 155 9.12 -16.98 16.53
C ASN A 155 10.08 -16.45 15.46
N ARG A 156 11.04 -17.27 15.00
CA ARG A 156 11.96 -16.88 13.94
C ARG A 156 11.25 -16.63 12.62
N PHE A 157 10.30 -17.49 12.25
CA PHE A 157 9.48 -17.29 11.04
C PHE A 157 8.66 -16.00 11.10
N MET A 158 7.98 -15.74 12.23
CA MET A 158 7.20 -14.52 12.46
C MET A 158 8.09 -13.27 12.40
N GLU A 159 9.31 -13.31 12.93
CA GLU A 159 10.28 -12.22 12.84
C GLU A 159 10.60 -11.87 11.37
N VAL A 160 10.93 -12.89 10.57
CA VAL A 160 11.31 -12.71 9.15
C VAL A 160 10.16 -12.11 8.34
N ILE A 161 8.97 -12.69 8.41
CA ILE A 161 7.83 -12.20 7.64
C ILE A 161 7.30 -10.86 8.20
N GLY A 162 7.32 -10.68 9.53
CA GLY A 162 6.87 -9.47 10.20
C GLY A 162 7.72 -8.25 9.86
N ASN A 163 9.04 -8.43 9.73
CA ASN A 163 9.95 -7.39 9.25
C ASN A 163 9.64 -7.00 7.79
N GLY A 164 9.37 -7.98 6.93
CA GLY A 164 8.98 -7.74 5.53
C GLY A 164 7.67 -6.98 5.43
N ILE A 165 6.66 -7.38 6.20
CA ILE A 165 5.35 -6.72 6.25
C ILE A 165 5.49 -5.28 6.72
N SER A 166 6.15 -5.04 7.86
CA SER A 166 6.31 -3.70 8.42
C SER A 166 7.01 -2.77 7.43
N THR A 167 8.11 -3.25 6.83
CA THR A 167 8.86 -2.50 5.81
C THR A 167 8.00 -2.19 4.59
N GLY A 168 7.23 -3.16 4.08
CA GLY A 168 6.39 -2.95 2.90
C GLY A 168 5.24 -1.96 3.15
N PHE A 169 4.61 -1.98 4.33
CA PHE A 169 3.60 -0.98 4.68
C PHE A 169 4.20 0.43 4.80
N GLU A 170 5.39 0.56 5.39
CA GLU A 170 6.10 1.85 5.47
C GLU A 170 6.48 2.37 4.08
N GLN A 171 6.99 1.50 3.20
CA GLN A 171 7.33 1.87 1.83
C GLN A 171 6.09 2.27 1.02
N ALA A 172 4.99 1.53 1.15
CA ALA A 172 3.72 1.89 0.51
C ALA A 172 3.24 3.27 0.98
N LYS A 173 3.26 3.54 2.29
CA LYS A 173 2.93 4.88 2.84
C LYS A 173 3.86 5.95 2.29
N SER A 174 5.17 5.70 2.23
CA SER A 174 6.13 6.65 1.64
C SER A 174 5.82 6.94 0.18
N PHE A 175 5.59 5.90 -0.62
CA PHE A 175 5.27 6.02 -2.05
C PHE A 175 3.97 6.79 -2.29
N LEU A 176 2.92 6.49 -1.53
CA LEU A 176 1.64 7.21 -1.60
C LEU A 176 1.80 8.67 -1.13
N GLY A 177 2.67 8.91 -0.16
CA GLY A 177 3.06 10.25 0.29
C GLY A 177 3.76 11.06 -0.80
N ASP A 178 4.70 10.43 -1.52
CA ASP A 178 5.41 11.05 -2.65
C ASP A 178 4.46 11.40 -3.81
N LEU A 179 3.39 10.63 -3.98
CA LEU A 179 2.30 10.92 -4.93
C LEU A 179 1.33 12.00 -4.43
N ASN A 180 1.46 12.43 -3.18
CA ASN A 180 0.59 13.40 -2.52
C ASN A 180 -0.90 13.01 -2.60
N VAL A 181 -1.19 11.72 -2.43
CA VAL A 181 -2.57 11.18 -2.45
C VAL A 181 -3.12 10.83 -1.08
N ILE A 182 -2.27 10.77 -0.04
CA ILE A 182 -2.70 10.42 1.32
C ILE A 182 -3.65 11.48 1.88
N ASN A 183 -4.79 10.99 2.37
CA ASN A 183 -5.76 11.72 3.18
C ASN A 183 -6.17 10.84 4.37
N ASP A 184 -6.98 11.36 5.29
CA ASP A 184 -7.38 10.64 6.52
C ASP A 184 -8.03 9.27 6.24
N GLU A 185 -8.80 9.15 5.15
CA GLU A 185 -9.47 7.90 4.77
C GLU A 185 -8.47 6.85 4.26
N ILE A 186 -7.54 7.25 3.38
CA ILE A 186 -6.48 6.38 2.85
C ILE A 186 -5.54 5.96 3.98
N GLU A 187 -5.10 6.90 4.82
CA GLU A 187 -4.24 6.59 5.96
C GLU A 187 -4.94 5.65 6.93
N GLY A 188 -6.20 5.92 7.29
CA GLY A 188 -6.99 5.05 8.16
C GLY A 188 -7.14 3.65 7.59
N THR A 189 -7.41 3.54 6.29
CA THR A 189 -7.54 2.27 5.58
C THR A 189 -6.25 1.45 5.60
N ILE A 190 -5.10 2.08 5.35
CA ILE A 190 -3.78 1.43 5.40
C ILE A 190 -3.46 0.97 6.83
N ASN A 191 -3.65 1.85 7.81
CA ASN A 191 -3.36 1.55 9.22
C ASN A 191 -4.24 0.41 9.74
N GLN A 192 -5.56 0.44 9.46
CA GLN A 192 -6.49 -0.64 9.83
C GLN A 192 -6.06 -1.97 9.20
N THR A 193 -5.63 -1.95 7.94
CA THR A 193 -5.14 -3.17 7.28
C THR A 193 -3.90 -3.71 7.99
N TYR A 194 -2.94 -2.84 8.31
CA TYR A 194 -1.73 -3.23 9.02
C TYR A 194 -2.05 -3.84 10.39
N GLU A 195 -2.93 -3.22 11.18
CA GLU A 195 -3.37 -3.74 12.48
C GLU A 195 -4.02 -5.13 12.35
N LEU A 196 -4.89 -5.31 11.36
CA LEU A 196 -5.52 -6.61 11.09
C LEU A 196 -4.50 -7.68 10.67
N VAL A 197 -3.46 -7.31 9.91
CA VAL A 197 -2.36 -8.23 9.59
C VAL A 197 -1.63 -8.65 10.85
N GLN A 198 -1.24 -7.70 11.70
CA GLN A 198 -0.51 -8.01 12.94
C GLN A 198 -1.32 -8.93 13.85
N SER A 199 -2.61 -8.63 14.04
CA SER A 199 -3.51 -9.50 14.82
C SER A 199 -3.64 -10.89 14.18
N GLY A 200 -3.76 -10.98 12.85
CA GLY A 200 -3.83 -12.26 12.15
C GLY A 200 -2.57 -13.11 12.29
N LEU A 201 -1.38 -12.50 12.28
CA LEU A 201 -0.11 -13.20 12.51
C LEU A 201 0.02 -13.68 13.96
N GLU A 202 -0.40 -12.85 14.92
CA GLU A 202 -0.41 -13.24 16.33
C GLU A 202 -1.34 -14.43 16.58
N ASN A 203 -2.55 -14.40 15.99
CA ASN A 203 -3.48 -15.52 16.04
C ASN A 203 -2.85 -16.79 15.44
N PHE A 204 -2.24 -16.69 14.26
CA PHE A 204 -1.55 -17.81 13.64
C PHE A 204 -0.44 -18.41 14.52
N ARG A 205 0.38 -17.55 15.15
CA ARG A 205 1.41 -17.98 16.09
C ARG A 205 0.81 -18.69 17.30
N ASN A 206 -0.25 -18.15 17.88
CA ASN A 206 -0.90 -18.73 19.07
C ASN A 206 -1.54 -20.09 18.74
N ASP A 207 -2.20 -20.19 17.57
CA ASP A 207 -2.75 -21.45 17.06
C ASP A 207 -1.65 -22.50 16.86
N TYR A 208 -0.50 -22.11 16.30
CA TYR A 208 0.65 -23.00 16.12
C TYR A 208 1.20 -23.53 17.46
N LEU A 209 1.20 -22.69 18.50
CA LEU A 209 1.69 -23.03 19.83
C LEU A 209 0.63 -23.73 20.71
N GLY A 210 -0.62 -23.83 20.25
CA GLY A 210 -1.72 -24.33 21.07
C GLY A 210 -2.07 -23.42 22.25
N ILE A 211 -1.78 -22.12 22.14
CA ILE A 211 -2.18 -21.12 23.13
C ILE A 211 -3.63 -20.74 22.84
N GLU A 212 -4.57 -21.16 23.68
CA GLU A 212 -5.96 -20.70 23.55
C GLU A 212 -6.04 -19.19 23.80
N THR A 213 -6.32 -18.41 22.75
CA THR A 213 -6.73 -17.01 22.87
C THR A 213 -8.17 -16.97 23.38
N SER A 214 -8.34 -17.12 24.70
CA SER A 214 -9.63 -16.88 25.33
C SER A 214 -10.00 -15.41 25.11
N PRO A 215 -11.13 -15.06 24.48
CA PRO A 215 -11.57 -13.68 24.43
C PRO A 215 -11.75 -13.22 25.88
N GLU A 216 -11.09 -12.12 26.27
CA GLU A 216 -11.22 -11.51 27.59
C GLU A 216 -12.69 -11.45 27.99
N THR A 217 -13.06 -12.34 28.92
CA THR A 217 -14.28 -12.19 29.69
C THR A 217 -13.98 -11.07 30.66
N VAL A 218 -14.53 -9.89 30.38
CA VAL A 218 -14.71 -8.82 31.36
C VAL A 218 -15.26 -9.45 32.63
N GLU A 219 -14.41 -9.56 33.65
CA GLU A 219 -14.78 -10.03 34.97
C GLU A 219 -15.82 -9.07 35.57
N GLU A 220 -17.09 -9.46 35.52
CA GLU A 220 -18.10 -8.90 36.42
C GLU A 220 -17.88 -9.53 37.80
N SER A 221 -17.09 -8.82 38.60
CA SER A 221 -16.93 -9.05 40.03
C SER A 221 -18.30 -9.06 40.73
N THR A 222 -18.80 -10.26 41.06
CA THR A 222 -19.90 -10.41 42.02
C THR A 222 -19.32 -10.81 43.38
N GLU A 223 -19.22 -9.80 44.24
CA GLU A 223 -18.93 -9.95 45.66
C GLU A 223 -19.94 -10.90 46.31
N THR A 224 -19.44 -12.01 46.85
CA THR A 224 -20.20 -12.94 47.68
C THR A 224 -20.35 -12.35 49.09
N SER A 225 -21.43 -11.60 49.33
CA SER A 225 -21.88 -11.30 50.69
C SER A 225 -22.66 -12.48 51.25
N SER A 226 -21.96 -13.31 52.02
CA SER A 226 -22.54 -14.35 52.87
C SER A 226 -23.34 -13.69 54.00
N SER A 227 -24.64 -13.97 54.11
CA SER A 227 -25.40 -13.73 55.33
C SER A 227 -26.19 -14.98 55.70
N ASN A 228 -25.68 -15.62 56.75
CA ASN A 228 -26.31 -16.65 57.54
C ASN A 228 -27.66 -16.14 58.05
N ASN A 229 -28.67 -17.02 58.09
CA ASN A 229 -29.72 -16.89 59.09
C ASN A 229 -30.00 -18.23 59.76
N SER A 230 -30.09 -18.15 61.08
CA SER A 230 -30.39 -19.22 62.04
C SER A 230 -31.82 -19.72 61.96
#